data_AF-A0A2V9MUZ4-F1
#
_entry.id   AF-A0A2V9MUZ4-F1
#
_cell.length_a   1.000
_cell.length_b   1.000
_cell.length_c   1.000
_cell.angle_alpha   90.00
_cell.angle_beta   90.00
_cell.angle_gamma   90.00
#
_symmetry.space_group_name_H-M   'P 1'
#
loop_
_entity.id
_entity.type
_entity.pdbx_description
1 polymer ?
#
loop_
_entity_poly.entity_id
_entity_poly.type
_entity_poly.pdbx_seq_one_letter_code
_entity_poly.pdbx_strand_id
1 'polypeptide(L)'
;KEFGPQFYGRRDLHIPDDIKFGAIERARSESTKRLGKYNVIKKEGLDGIKFFLDAPTEGKGAEAWVLFRASGTEPLLRIYAEAASPDLVNEVLASAERFVQSA
;
A
#
# COMPACT_ATOMS: atom_id res chain seq x y z
N LYS A 1 2.35 -15.72 23.68
CA LYS A 1 1.73 -14.55 23.03
C LYS A 1 1.36 -15.02 21.63
N GLU A 2 0.09 -15.36 21.38
CA GLU A 2 -0.34 -15.84 20.07
C GLU A 2 -0.65 -14.63 19.18
N PHE A 3 0.06 -14.53 18.06
CA PHE A 3 -0.22 -13.58 16.99
C PHE A 3 -1.24 -14.25 16.06
N GLY A 4 -2.32 -13.54 15.68
CA GLY A 4 -3.28 -14.06 14.71
C GLY A 4 -2.68 -14.15 13.31
N PRO A 5 -3.48 -14.54 12.30
CA PRO A 5 -2.98 -14.70 10.94
C PRO A 5 -2.37 -13.40 10.39
N GLN A 6 -1.20 -13.53 9.76
CA GLN A 6 -0.46 -12.45 9.13
C GLN A 6 0.03 -12.94 7.78
N PHE A 7 -0.36 -12.23 6.71
CA PHE A 7 0.04 -12.52 5.35
C PHE A 7 0.68 -11.29 4.73
N TYR A 8 1.64 -11.51 3.84
CA TYR A 8 2.43 -10.46 3.23
C TYR A 8 2.53 -10.68 1.72
N GLY A 9 2.58 -9.59 0.96
CA GLY A 9 2.80 -9.63 -0.48
C GLY A 9 3.50 -8.38 -0.99
N ARG A 10 4.08 -8.51 -2.19
CA ARG A 10 4.79 -7.43 -2.88
C ARG A 10 4.48 -7.40 -4.36
N ARG A 11 4.44 -6.21 -4.96
CA ARG A 11 4.50 -5.99 -6.41
C ARG A 11 5.58 -5.00 -6.75
N ASP A 12 6.32 -5.29 -7.81
CA ASP A 12 7.40 -4.46 -8.33
C ASP A 12 6.95 -3.87 -9.67
N LEU A 13 6.69 -2.56 -9.71
CA LEU A 13 6.20 -1.87 -10.89
C LEU A 13 7.33 -1.14 -11.61
N HIS A 14 7.69 -1.59 -12.80
CA HIS A 14 8.63 -0.91 -13.69
C HIS A 14 7.86 0.13 -14.49
N ILE A 15 7.94 1.39 -14.07
CA ILE A 15 7.11 2.49 -14.59
C ILE A 15 7.94 3.75 -14.79
N PRO A 16 7.56 4.60 -15.76
CA PRO A 16 8.16 5.92 -15.96
C PRO A 16 8.24 6.75 -14.67
N ASP A 17 9.29 7.57 -14.57
CA ASP A 17 9.58 8.36 -13.37
C ASP A 17 8.49 9.39 -13.05
N ASP A 18 7.86 9.98 -14.06
CA ASP A 18 6.73 10.89 -13.90
C ASP A 18 5.52 10.20 -13.23
N ILE A 19 5.19 8.97 -13.63
CA ILE A 19 4.14 8.17 -12.98
C ILE A 19 4.56 7.81 -11.56
N LYS A 20 5.81 7.36 -11.37
CA LYS A 20 6.36 6.98 -10.06
C LYS A 20 6.29 8.14 -9.06
N PHE A 21 6.82 9.30 -9.43
CA PHE A 21 6.83 10.48 -8.56
C PHE A 21 5.42 11.06 -8.38
N GLY A 22 4.60 11.08 -9.42
CA GLY A 22 3.19 11.47 -9.31
C GLY A 22 2.41 10.60 -8.31
N ALA A 23 2.63 9.29 -8.32
CA ALA A 23 2.01 8.38 -7.36
C ALA A 23 2.49 8.64 -5.92
N ILE A 24 3.78 8.91 -5.70
CA ILE A 24 4.32 9.23 -4.37
C ILE A 24 3.74 10.56 -3.84
N GLU A 25 3.65 11.59 -4.68
CA GLU A 25 3.08 12.88 -4.29
C GLU A 25 1.59 12.77 -3.95
N ARG A 26 0.80 12.06 -4.77
CA ARG A 26 -0.59 11.73 -4.44
C ARG A 26 -0.68 10.93 -3.16
N ALA A 27 0.21 9.95 -2.94
CA ALA A 27 0.18 9.14 -1.74
C ALA A 27 0.44 9.99 -0.49
N ARG A 28 1.42 10.90 -0.56
CA ARG A 28 1.77 11.83 0.52
C ARG A 28 0.67 12.84 0.81
N SER A 29 -0.08 13.26 -0.21
CA SER A 29 -1.12 14.29 -0.08
C SER A 29 -2.17 13.93 0.98
N GLU A 30 -2.50 14.90 1.83
CA GLU A 30 -3.60 14.75 2.81
C GLU A 30 -4.96 14.53 2.15
N SER A 31 -5.13 14.89 0.86
CA SER A 31 -6.36 14.67 0.11
C SER A 31 -6.64 13.20 -0.18
N THR A 32 -5.61 12.35 -0.23
CA THR A 32 -5.76 10.91 -0.47
C THR A 32 -6.25 10.24 0.82
N LYS A 33 -7.57 10.13 0.96
CA LYS A 33 -8.24 9.52 2.12
C LYS A 33 -8.67 8.07 1.89
N ARG A 34 -8.51 7.53 0.68
CA ARG A 34 -8.97 6.17 0.33
C ARG A 34 -7.99 5.44 -0.57
N LEU A 35 -7.99 4.12 -0.47
CA LEU A 35 -7.34 3.19 -1.37
C LEU A 35 -8.31 2.09 -1.78
N GLY A 36 -8.81 2.17 -3.02
CA GLY A 36 -9.91 1.32 -3.46
C GLY A 36 -11.13 1.51 -2.55
N LYS A 37 -11.60 0.44 -1.93
CA LYS A 37 -12.76 0.50 -1.01
C LYS A 37 -12.40 0.94 0.41
N TYR A 38 -11.14 0.86 0.81
CA TYR A 38 -10.66 1.14 2.16
C TYR A 38 -10.38 2.63 2.40
N ASN A 39 -10.69 3.12 3.59
CA ASN A 39 -10.25 4.41 4.09
C ASN A 39 -8.82 4.33 4.61
N VAL A 40 -8.06 5.40 4.40
CA VAL A 40 -6.72 5.56 4.97
C VAL A 40 -6.87 6.16 6.37
N ILE A 41 -6.62 5.35 7.39
CA ILE A 41 -6.71 5.74 8.81
C ILE A 41 -5.49 6.55 9.21
N LYS A 42 -4.31 6.15 8.72
CA LYS A 42 -3.03 6.75 9.08
C LYS A 42 -2.07 6.69 7.91
N LYS A 43 -1.20 7.69 7.82
CA LYS A 43 -0.06 7.72 6.91
C LYS A 43 1.26 7.82 7.68
N GLU A 44 2.29 7.15 7.18
CA GLU A 44 3.68 7.30 7.64
C GLU A 44 4.60 7.50 6.44
N GLY A 45 5.64 8.33 6.60
CA GLY A 45 6.47 8.84 5.49
C GLY A 45 7.98 8.54 5.58
N LEU A 46 8.41 7.57 6.39
CA LEU A 46 9.84 7.34 6.71
C LEU A 46 10.67 6.73 5.56
N ASP A 47 10.20 5.65 4.92
CA ASP A 47 10.92 4.95 3.82
C ASP A 47 9.93 4.60 2.69
N GLY A 48 9.31 5.65 2.15
CA GLY A 48 8.14 5.58 1.30
C GLY A 48 6.89 6.11 2.02
N ILE A 49 5.72 5.91 1.40
CA ILE A 49 4.44 6.30 1.99
C ILE A 49 3.66 5.05 2.39
N LYS A 50 3.48 4.85 3.70
CA LYS A 50 2.69 3.75 4.27
C LYS A 50 1.29 4.21 4.59
N PHE A 51 0.28 3.48 4.13
CA PHE A 51 -1.12 3.64 4.53
C PHE A 51 -1.51 2.52 5.48
N PHE A 52 -2.19 2.88 6.56
CA PHE A 52 -2.96 1.95 7.38
C PHE A 52 -4.42 2.04 6.94
N LEU A 53 -5.05 0.89 6.76
CA LEU A 53 -6.35 0.76 6.10
C LEU A 53 -7.40 0.21 7.08
N ASP A 54 -8.64 0.66 6.95
CA ASP A 54 -9.80 0.14 7.69
C ASP A 54 -10.33 -1.19 7.13
N ALA A 55 -9.43 -2.12 6.82
CA ALA A 55 -9.83 -3.42 6.31
C ALA A 55 -10.19 -4.40 7.43
N PRO A 56 -10.99 -5.44 7.13
CA PRO A 56 -11.31 -6.49 8.11
C PRO A 56 -10.06 -7.15 8.70
N THR A 57 -10.10 -7.40 10.00
CA THR A 57 -9.11 -8.21 10.71
C THR A 57 -9.74 -9.54 11.12
N GLU A 58 -8.95 -10.62 11.14
CA GLU A 58 -9.41 -11.94 11.61
C GLU A 58 -8.89 -12.21 13.03
N GLY A 59 -9.74 -11.97 14.03
CA GLY A 59 -9.37 -12.14 15.44
C GLY A 59 -8.21 -11.22 15.86
N LYS A 60 -7.07 -11.81 16.24
CA LYS A 60 -5.82 -11.07 16.53
C LYS A 60 -4.90 -10.95 15.29
N GLY A 61 -5.48 -11.06 14.10
CA GLY A 61 -4.76 -10.98 12.83
C GLY A 61 -4.21 -9.59 12.53
N ALA A 62 -3.34 -9.50 11.54
CA ALA A 62 -2.65 -8.27 11.19
C ALA A 62 -3.61 -7.17 10.72
N GLU A 63 -3.36 -5.94 11.18
CA GLU A 63 -3.98 -4.74 10.62
C GLU A 63 -3.51 -4.56 9.17
N ALA A 64 -4.42 -4.20 8.27
CA ALA A 64 -4.07 -4.04 6.87
C ALA A 64 -3.26 -2.76 6.63
N TRP A 65 -2.16 -2.88 5.90
CA TRP A 65 -1.38 -1.74 5.45
C TRP A 65 -0.82 -1.94 4.05
N VAL A 66 -0.53 -0.83 3.38
CA VAL A 66 0.25 -0.82 2.13
C VAL A 66 1.39 0.19 2.23
N LEU A 67 2.53 -0.09 1.60
CA LEU A 67 3.68 0.81 1.49
C LEU A 67 4.07 1.01 0.03
N PHE A 68 4.10 2.26 -0.40
CA PHE A 68 4.64 2.69 -1.69
C PHE A 68 6.08 3.17 -1.52
N ARG A 69 7.04 2.45 -2.11
CA ARG A 69 8.47 2.75 -1.99
C ARG A 69 9.12 2.92 -3.36
N ALA A 70 9.43 4.15 -3.72
CA ALA A 70 10.11 4.46 -4.97
C ALA A 70 11.61 4.12 -4.90
N SER A 71 12.14 3.51 -5.95
CA SER A 71 13.59 3.42 -6.14
C SER A 71 14.15 4.79 -6.51
N GLY A 72 15.24 5.20 -5.86
CA GLY A 72 15.92 6.47 -6.14
C GLY A 72 16.79 6.44 -7.39
N THR A 73 17.18 5.25 -7.86
CA THR A 73 18.11 5.06 -8.98
C THR A 73 17.49 4.35 -10.18
N GLU A 74 16.29 3.80 -10.03
CA GLU A 74 15.62 3.02 -11.07
C GLU A 74 14.18 3.49 -11.27
N PRO A 75 13.63 3.34 -12.49
CA PRO A 75 12.20 3.56 -12.79
C PRO A 75 11.35 2.41 -12.22
N LEU A 76 11.41 2.25 -10.90
CA LEU A 76 10.85 1.14 -10.15
C LEU A 76 10.11 1.66 -8.90
N LEU A 77 8.85 1.27 -8.76
CA LEU A 77 8.05 1.47 -7.56
C LEU A 77 7.69 0.12 -6.94
N ARG A 78 8.09 -0.11 -5.69
CA ARG A 78 7.73 -1.31 -4.94
C ARG A 78 6.49 -1.03 -4.10
N ILE A 79 5.51 -1.92 -4.18
CA ILE A 79 4.31 -1.91 -3.36
C ILE A 79 4.36 -3.12 -2.44
N TYR A 80 4.30 -2.88 -1.14
CA TYR A 80 4.24 -3.93 -0.13
C TYR A 80 2.89 -3.88 0.57
N ALA A 81 2.31 -5.03 0.90
CA ALA A 81 1.09 -5.08 1.69
C ALA A 81 1.16 -6.20 2.71
N GLU A 82 0.46 -6.01 3.81
CA GLU A 82 0.21 -7.02 4.83
C GLU A 82 -1.24 -6.92 5.30
N ALA A 83 -1.84 -8.07 5.60
CA ALA A 83 -3.19 -8.14 6.12
C ALA A 83 -3.48 -9.50 6.80
N ALA A 84 -4.68 -9.63 7.36
CA ALA A 84 -5.13 -10.83 8.07
C ALA A 84 -5.47 -12.03 7.15
N SER A 85 -5.55 -11.86 5.83
CA SER A 85 -5.77 -12.98 4.88
C SER A 85 -5.01 -12.78 3.55
N PRO A 86 -4.69 -13.85 2.80
CA PRO A 86 -4.04 -13.74 1.49
C PRO A 86 -4.90 -12.97 0.47
N ASP A 87 -6.22 -13.18 0.49
CA ASP A 87 -7.15 -12.49 -0.40
C ASP A 87 -7.14 -10.98 -0.15
N LEU A 88 -7.07 -10.58 1.11
CA LEU A 88 -7.00 -9.17 1.47
C LEU A 88 -5.67 -8.54 1.05
N VAL A 89 -4.54 -9.25 1.22
CA VAL A 89 -3.24 -8.81 0.67
C VAL A 89 -3.33 -8.57 -0.84
N ASN A 90 -3.90 -9.54 -1.58
CA ASN A 90 -4.04 -9.42 -3.03
C ASN A 90 -4.94 -8.25 -3.44
N GLU A 91 -6.03 -8.02 -2.72
CA GLU A 91 -6.95 -6.92 -2.98
C GLU A 91 -6.31 -5.54 -2.70
N VAL A 92 -5.56 -5.43 -1.60
CA VAL A 92 -4.82 -4.21 -1.25
C VAL A 92 -3.74 -3.92 -2.30
N LEU A 93 -2.95 -4.93 -2.70
CA LEU A 93 -1.94 -4.77 -3.76
C LEU A 93 -2.57 -4.36 -5.09
N ALA A 94 -3.70 -4.95 -5.47
CA ALA A 94 -4.39 -4.60 -6.71
C ALA A 94 -4.98 -3.18 -6.67
N SER A 95 -5.48 -2.74 -5.50
CA SER A 95 -5.97 -1.36 -5.32
C SER A 95 -4.83 -0.35 -5.36
N ALA A 96 -3.67 -0.71 -4.80
CA ALA A 96 -2.46 0.09 -4.82
C ALA A 96 -1.87 0.25 -6.21
N GLU A 97 -1.81 -0.82 -6.99
CA GLU A 97 -1.36 -0.75 -8.38
C GLU A 97 -2.26 0.15 -9.25
N ARG A 98 -3.59 0.04 -9.08
CA ARG A 98 -4.54 0.95 -9.76
C ARG A 98 -4.36 2.41 -9.33
N PHE A 99 -4.12 2.66 -8.05
CA PHE A 99 -3.85 4.01 -7.53
C PHE A 99 -2.58 4.64 -8.15
N VAL A 100 -1.55 3.82 -8.39
CA VAL A 100 -0.33 4.26 -9.07
C VAL A 100 -0.62 4.66 -10.51
N GLN A 101 -1.42 3.86 -11.21
CA GLN A 101 -1.76 4.06 -12.62
C GLN A 101 -2.85 5.11 -12.87
N SER A 102 -3.65 5.46 -11.86
CA SER A 102 -4.66 6.52 -11.98
C SER A 102 -3.98 7.90 -11.93
N ALA A 103 -3.71 8.46 -13.10
CA ALA A 103 -3.37 9.87 -13.29
C ALA A 103 -4.64 10.71 -13.47
#